data_AF-A0A5K3F127-F1
#
_entry.id   AF-A0A5K3F127-F1
#
_cell.length_a   1.000
_cell.length_b   1.000
_cell.length_c   1.000
_cell.angle_alpha   90.00
_cell.angle_beta   90.00
_cell.angle_gamma   90.00
#
_symmetry.space_group_name_H-M   'P 1'
#
loop_
_entity.id
_entity.type
_entity.pdbx_description
1 polymer ?
#
loop_
_entity_poly.entity_id
_entity_poly.type
_entity_poly.pdbx_seq_one_letter_code
_entity_poly.pdbx_strand_id
1 'polypeptide(L)'
;MNAILHRCLVGRVQEALKLEVLQELGSTDGSHFVILLKNGQQYSGLFLLNNEVLTRITGVGPRQITTQMVEHFYKYDSGTKSFVEIELTKHLSTAVDAVALMVSHNRKLT
;
A
#
# COMPACT_ATOMS: atom_id res chain seq x y z
N MET A 1 6.81 3.68 13.60
CA MET A 1 5.37 3.33 13.69
C MET A 1 4.59 4.30 12.80
N ASN A 2 4.21 3.87 11.59
CA ASN A 2 3.66 4.76 10.56
C ASN A 2 2.29 5.34 10.97
N ALA A 3 2.21 6.66 11.08
CA ALA A 3 0.98 7.41 11.40
C ALA A 3 -0.17 7.18 10.39
N ILE A 4 0.17 6.68 9.20
CA ILE A 4 -0.75 6.37 8.10
C ILE A 4 -1.64 5.17 8.46
N LEU A 5 -1.07 4.14 9.08
CA LEU A 5 -1.82 2.96 9.55
C LEU A 5 -2.84 3.36 10.63
N HIS A 6 -2.48 4.28 11.52
CA HIS A 6 -3.37 4.72 12.59
C HIS A 6 -4.64 5.43 12.06
N ARG A 7 -4.57 6.07 10.88
CA ARG A 7 -5.71 6.82 10.32
C ARG A 7 -6.60 5.99 9.39
N CYS A 8 -6.03 5.17 8.51
CA CYS A 8 -6.82 4.34 7.58
C CYS A 8 -7.63 3.27 8.29
N LEU A 9 -7.32 3.02 9.56
CA LEU A 9 -7.87 1.92 10.30
C LEU A 9 -9.16 2.37 11.07
N VAL A 10 -9.21 3.45 11.85
CA VAL A 10 -10.34 3.78 12.78
C VAL A 10 -11.75 3.21 12.46
N GLY A 11 -12.11 2.07 13.07
CA GLY A 11 -13.44 1.44 13.05
C GLY A 11 -13.49 0.10 13.80
N ARG A 12 -14.65 -0.29 14.37
CA ARG A 12 -14.86 -1.43 15.32
C ARG A 12 -14.44 -2.85 14.84
N VAL A 13 -13.92 -3.02 13.62
CA VAL A 13 -13.62 -4.34 12.99
C VAL A 13 -12.11 -4.66 12.98
N GLN A 14 -11.35 -4.12 13.93
CA GLN A 14 -9.93 -3.83 13.66
C GLN A 14 -8.91 -4.24 14.69
N GLU A 15 -9.29 -4.63 15.90
CA GLU A 15 -8.28 -4.93 16.92
C GLU A 15 -7.46 -6.17 16.58
N ALA A 16 -8.08 -7.20 15.98
CA ALA A 16 -7.37 -8.37 15.48
C ALA A 16 -6.41 -8.02 14.33
N LEU A 17 -6.87 -7.22 13.37
CA LEU A 17 -6.04 -6.77 12.24
C LEU A 17 -4.90 -5.85 12.69
N LYS A 18 -5.17 -4.97 13.65
CA LYS A 18 -4.17 -4.09 14.26
C LYS A 18 -3.13 -4.93 15.02
N LEU A 19 -3.55 -5.97 15.75
CA LEU A 19 -2.66 -6.89 16.44
C LEU A 19 -1.83 -7.75 15.47
N GLU A 20 -2.40 -8.21 14.36
CA GLU A 20 -1.69 -8.99 13.32
C GLU A 20 -0.64 -8.12 12.63
N VAL A 21 -1.02 -6.92 12.20
CA VAL A 21 -0.09 -5.93 11.62
C VAL A 21 0.97 -5.52 12.63
N LEU A 22 0.63 -5.33 13.92
CA LEU A 22 1.59 -5.00 14.98
C LEU A 22 2.53 -6.16 15.34
N GLN A 23 2.06 -7.41 15.29
CA GLN A 23 2.89 -8.60 15.51
C GLN A 23 3.87 -8.82 14.37
N GLU A 24 3.45 -8.60 13.11
CA GLU A 24 4.37 -8.60 11.96
C GLU A 24 5.35 -7.42 12.03
N LEU A 25 4.88 -6.21 12.38
CA LEU A 25 5.74 -5.03 12.60
C LEU A 25 6.83 -5.28 13.67
N GLY A 26 6.54 -6.11 14.68
CA GLY A 26 7.46 -6.41 15.78
C GLY A 26 8.42 -7.57 15.52
N SER A 27 8.20 -8.39 14.50
CA SER A 27 8.97 -9.63 14.26
C SER A 27 10.09 -9.46 13.22
N THR A 28 10.11 -8.36 12.47
CA THR A 28 11.03 -8.20 11.33
C THR A 28 11.64 -6.80 11.29
N ASP A 29 12.88 -6.69 11.77
CA ASP A 29 13.76 -5.53 11.53
C ASP A 29 13.87 -5.29 10.02
N GLY A 30 13.28 -4.19 9.51
CA GLY A 30 13.40 -3.79 8.09
C GLY A 30 12.17 -4.02 7.21
N SER A 31 11.05 -4.48 7.75
CA SER A 31 9.79 -4.64 6.98
C SER A 31 9.13 -3.29 6.66
N HIS A 32 9.03 -2.96 5.38
CA HIS A 32 8.38 -1.74 4.90
C HIS A 32 6.95 -2.02 4.41
N PHE A 33 5.99 -1.20 4.80
CA PHE A 33 4.57 -1.43 4.48
C PHE A 33 4.09 -0.42 3.44
N VAL A 34 3.32 -0.91 2.48
CA VAL A 34 2.81 -0.11 1.37
C VAL A 34 1.30 -0.29 1.26
N ILE A 35 0.59 0.81 1.04
CA ILE A 35 -0.86 0.81 0.83
C ILE A 35 -1.17 0.67 -0.66
N LEU A 36 -2.11 -0.22 -0.99
CA LEU A 36 -2.73 -0.23 -2.31
C LEU A 36 -3.87 0.78 -2.35
N LEU A 37 -3.78 1.73 -3.27
CA LEU A 37 -4.82 2.70 -3.56
C LEU A 37 -5.60 2.30 -4.82
N LYS A 38 -6.91 2.42 -4.75
CA LYS A 38 -7.83 2.41 -5.89
C LYS A 38 -8.05 3.86 -6.32
N ASN A 39 -7.92 4.13 -7.62
CA ASN A 39 -8.08 5.46 -8.20
C ASN A 39 -7.23 6.55 -7.50
N GLY A 40 -6.04 6.19 -7.00
CA GLY A 40 -5.09 7.13 -6.36
C GLY A 40 -5.51 7.71 -5.00
N GLN A 41 -6.70 7.41 -4.48
CA GLN A 41 -7.21 8.03 -3.25
C GLN A 41 -7.91 7.08 -2.29
N GLN A 42 -8.50 5.98 -2.79
CA GLN A 42 -9.29 5.07 -1.95
C GLN A 42 -8.42 3.91 -1.46
N TYR A 43 -8.38 3.68 -0.14
CA TYR A 43 -7.71 2.51 0.41
C TYR A 43 -8.33 1.21 -0.16
N SER A 44 -7.48 0.30 -0.65
CA SER A 44 -7.89 -1.02 -1.12
C SER A 44 -7.25 -2.13 -0.30
N GLY A 45 -5.98 -2.03 0.06
CA GLY A 45 -5.30 -3.07 0.85
C GLY A 45 -3.95 -2.65 1.43
N LEU A 46 -3.41 -3.48 2.31
CA LEU A 46 -2.11 -3.31 2.95
C LEU A 46 -1.17 -4.43 2.54
N PHE A 47 0.05 -4.06 2.17
CA PHE A 47 1.06 -4.97 1.64
C PHE A 47 2.38 -4.81 2.39
N LEU A 48 3.10 -5.92 2.53
CA LEU A 48 4.46 -5.99 3.03
C LEU A 48 5.44 -5.97 1.85
N LEU A 49 6.39 -5.04 1.85
CA LEU A 49 7.49 -5.00 0.89
C LEU A 49 8.64 -5.88 1.37
N ASN A 50 8.93 -6.94 0.61
CA ASN A 50 10.08 -7.81 0.81
C ASN A 50 10.72 -8.10 -0.55
N ASN A 51 12.03 -7.84 -0.69
CA ASN A 51 12.79 -8.09 -1.91
C ASN A 51 12.09 -7.61 -3.20
N GLU A 52 11.64 -6.35 -3.21
CA GLU A 52 10.92 -5.71 -4.34
C GLU A 52 9.56 -6.33 -4.70
N VAL A 53 9.00 -7.18 -3.82
CA VAL A 53 7.67 -7.78 -3.98
C VAL A 53 6.78 -7.32 -2.84
N LEU A 54 5.57 -6.86 -3.20
CA LEU A 54 4.52 -6.52 -2.26
C LEU A 54 3.63 -7.74 -2.02
N THR A 55 3.61 -8.26 -0.79
CA THR A 55 2.74 -9.38 -0.39
C THR A 55 1.54 -8.85 0.40
N ARG A 56 0.33 -9.22 -0.01
CA ARG A 56 -0.90 -8.74 0.64
C ARG A 56 -1.01 -9.32 2.05
N ILE A 57 -1.11 -8.42 3.02
CA ILE A 57 -1.45 -8.77 4.40
C ILE A 57 -2.98 -8.77 4.54
N THR A 58 -3.62 -7.68 4.10
CA THR A 58 -5.08 -7.51 4.26
C THR A 58 -5.69 -6.63 3.16
N GLY A 59 -7.02 -6.60 3.13
CA GLY A 59 -7.82 -5.85 2.17
C GLY A 59 -8.02 -6.57 0.84
N VAL A 60 -8.35 -5.79 -0.19
CA VAL A 60 -8.73 -6.23 -1.53
C VAL A 60 -7.63 -5.88 -2.53
N GLY A 61 -7.28 -6.85 -3.38
CA GLY A 61 -6.24 -6.70 -4.42
C GLY A 61 -5.60 -8.05 -4.75
N PRO A 62 -4.59 -8.10 -5.62
CA PRO A 62 -3.80 -9.31 -5.87
C PRO A 62 -3.14 -9.84 -4.60
N ARG A 63 -2.76 -11.13 -4.58
CA ARG A 63 -1.97 -11.69 -3.45
C ARG A 63 -0.55 -11.13 -3.41
N GLN A 64 0.04 -10.90 -4.58
CA GLN A 64 1.35 -10.31 -4.74
C GLN A 64 1.30 -9.23 -5.82
N ILE A 65 2.06 -8.17 -5.63
CA ILE A 65 2.24 -7.07 -6.58
C ILE A 65 3.74 -6.93 -6.83
N THR A 66 4.11 -6.90 -8.11
CA THR A 66 5.48 -6.57 -8.54
C THR A 66 5.50 -5.16 -9.10
N THR A 67 6.68 -4.55 -9.18
CA THR A 67 6.89 -3.23 -9.78
C THR A 67 6.23 -3.08 -11.16
N GLN A 68 6.21 -4.15 -11.97
CA GLN A 68 5.62 -4.14 -13.32
C GLN A 68 4.09 -3.97 -13.33
N MET A 69 3.42 -4.28 -12.23
CA MET A 69 1.97 -4.14 -12.08
C MET A 69 1.56 -2.74 -11.59
N VAL A 70 2.53 -1.95 -11.12
CA VAL A 70 2.31 -0.62 -10.54
C VAL A 70 2.31 0.44 -11.64
N GLU A 71 1.26 1.25 -11.67
CA GLU A 71 1.13 2.40 -12.57
C GLU A 71 1.69 3.67 -11.92
N HIS A 72 1.34 3.88 -10.64
CA HIS A 72 1.69 5.09 -9.90
C HIS A 72 2.25 4.75 -8.52
N PHE A 73 3.26 5.52 -8.10
CA PHE A 73 3.90 5.44 -6.79
C PHE A 73 3.59 6.72 -6.00
N TYR A 74 3.32 6.58 -4.71
CA TYR A 74 2.94 7.70 -3.85
C TYR A 74 3.77 7.74 -2.58
N LYS A 75 4.04 8.96 -2.12
CA LYS A 75 4.53 9.26 -0.77
C LYS A 75 3.41 9.92 0.02
N TYR A 76 3.32 9.61 1.30
CA TYR A 76 2.42 10.32 2.19
C TYR A 76 3.08 11.63 2.64
N ASP A 77 2.42 12.74 2.34
CA ASP A 77 2.78 14.05 2.87
C ASP A 77 2.05 14.27 4.20
N SER A 78 2.82 14.33 5.30
CA SER A 78 2.27 14.55 6.63
C SER A 78 1.67 15.94 6.84
N GLY A 79 2.15 16.95 6.11
CA GLY A 79 1.68 18.33 6.19
C GLY A 79 0.30 18.49 5.56
N THR A 80 0.15 18.05 4.31
CA THR A 80 -1.14 18.07 3.58
C THR A 80 -2.04 16.88 3.93
N LYS A 81 -1.50 15.89 4.63
CA LYS A 81 -2.19 14.66 5.07
C LYS A 81 -2.78 13.86 3.90
N SER A 82 -2.11 13.87 2.76
CA SER A 82 -2.54 13.23 1.51
C SER A 82 -1.41 12.40 0.91
N PHE A 83 -1.76 11.55 -0.05
CA PHE A 83 -0.79 10.86 -0.89
C PHE A 83 -0.44 11.75 -2.08
N VAL A 84 0.85 12.02 -2.23
CA VAL A 84 1.42 12.80 -3.34
C VAL A 84 2.15 11.83 -4.25
N GLU A 85 1.85 11.90 -5.54
CA GLU A 85 2.49 11.05 -6.54
C GLU A 85 3.97 11.39 -6.68
N ILE A 86 4.81 10.36 -6.84
CA ILE A 86 6.25 10.49 -7.04
C ILE A 86 6.57 10.07 -8.48
N GLU A 87 6.85 11.02 -9.35
CA GLU A 87 7.15 10.75 -10.77
C GLU A 87 8.58 10.22 -11.00
N LEU A 88 9.50 10.46 -10.06
CA LEU A 88 10.91 10.12 -10.21
C LEU A 88 11.23 8.65 -9.92
N THR A 89 10.32 7.92 -9.25
CA THR A 89 10.54 6.51 -8.89
C THR A 89 9.75 5.60 -9.81
N LYS A 90 10.41 4.55 -10.31
CA LYS A 90 9.78 3.48 -11.10
C LYS A 90 9.92 2.11 -10.45
N HIS A 91 10.43 2.07 -9.21
CA HIS A 91 10.76 0.85 -8.48
C HIS A 91 10.17 0.92 -7.07
N LEU A 92 9.76 -0.25 -6.57
CA LEU A 92 9.34 -0.42 -5.17
C LEU A 92 10.55 -0.19 -4.25
N SER A 93 10.41 0.76 -3.32
CA SER A 93 11.47 1.08 -2.36
C SER A 93 10.87 1.54 -1.05
N THR A 94 11.72 1.71 -0.03
CA THR A 94 11.34 2.24 1.28
C THR A 94 10.88 3.70 1.25
N ALA A 95 11.04 4.40 0.12
CA ALA A 95 10.54 5.76 -0.09
C ALA A 95 9.07 5.81 -0.54
N VAL A 96 8.47 4.66 -0.87
CA VAL A 96 7.10 4.54 -1.37
C VAL A 96 6.17 4.17 -0.22
N ASP A 97 5.13 4.98 0.02
CA ASP A 97 4.13 4.72 1.06
C ASP A 97 2.85 4.07 0.50
N ALA A 98 2.55 4.32 -0.78
CA ALA A 98 1.41 3.71 -1.46
C ALA A 98 1.65 3.51 -2.96
N VAL A 99 0.87 2.61 -3.57
CA VAL A 99 0.90 2.30 -5.00
C VAL A 99 -0.51 2.23 -5.56
N ALA A 100 -0.66 2.54 -6.84
CA ALA A 100 -1.85 2.21 -7.62
C ALA A 100 -1.46 1.26 -8.76
N LEU A 101 -2.28 0.23 -8.99
CA LEU A 101 -2.03 -0.76 -10.04
C LEU A 101 -2.56 -0.28 -11.39
N MET A 102 -1.93 -0.78 -12.46
CA MET A 102 -2.45 -0.63 -13.81
C MET A 102 -3.86 -1.21 -13.88
N VAL A 103 -4.86 -0.36 -14.10
CA VAL A 103 -6.20 -0.84 -14.40
C VAL A 103 -6.14 -1.43 -15.80
N SER A 104 -6.35 -2.75 -15.91
CA SER A 104 -6.59 -3.39 -17.20
C SER A 104 -7.84 -2.75 -17.79
N HIS A 105 -7.67 -1.74 -18.64
CA HIS A 105 -8.72 -1.19 -19.47
C HIS A 105 -9.11 -2.26 -20.50
N ASN A 106 -9.83 -3.29 -20.06
CA ASN A 106 -10.70 -4.03 -20.95
C ASN A 106 -11.86 -3.10 -21.29
N ARG A 107 -11.60 -2.11 -22.15
CA ARG A 107 -12.64 -1.56 -23.03
C ARG A 107 -13.05 -2.72 -23.91
N LYS A 108 -13.98 -3.55 -23.44
CA LYS A 108 -14.78 -4.39 -24.33
C LYS A 108 -15.55 -3.42 -25.22
N LEU A 109 -14.99 -3.17 -26.39
CA LEU A 109 -15.76 -2.80 -27.58
C LEU A 109 -16.73 -3.95 -27.83
N THR A 110 -17.97 -3.79 -27.38
CA THR A 110 -19.14 -4.54 -27.85
C THR A 110 -20.33 -3.62 -27.72
#